data_AF-A0A1F3LKA3-F1
#
_entry.id   AF-A0A1F3LKA3-F1
#
_cell.length_a   1.000
_cell.length_b   1.000
_cell.length_c   1.000
_cell.angle_alpha   90.00
_cell.angle_beta   90.00
_cell.angle_gamma   90.00
#
_symmetry.space_group_name_H-M   'P 1'
#
loop_
_entity.id
_entity.type
_entity.pdbx_description
1 polymer ?
#
loop_
_entity_poly.entity_id
_entity_poly.type
_entity_poly.pdbx_seq_one_letter_code
_entity_poly.pdbx_strand_id
1 'polypeptide(L)'
;MKNIILSVVAITLSIFSIVLYFFKFSPIGVDAIGYISVIATFIAVSVTLAIGFQIYQSIVLKNEVDCLKEKVKDIDNFKVELNKIGLRASANISYLAGVTAASNNVNYLAFQYQLDALFFNMEAEDEKC
;
A
#
# COMPACT_ATOMS: atom_id res chain seq x y z
N MET A 1 13.13 0.56 7.51
CA MET A 1 13.45 2.00 7.40
C MET A 1 14.62 2.46 8.26
N LYS A 2 14.65 2.21 9.59
CA LYS A 2 15.77 2.61 10.48
C LYS A 2 17.17 2.20 9.97
N ASN A 3 17.30 0.98 9.43
CA ASN A 3 18.60 0.43 9.01
C ASN A 3 19.15 1.07 7.73
N ILE A 4 18.29 1.55 6.83
CA ILE A 4 18.71 2.20 5.58
C ILE A 4 19.25 3.59 5.87
N ILE A 5 18.57 4.35 6.75
CA ILE A 5 19.05 5.67 7.19
C ILE A 5 20.39 5.53 7.91
N LEU A 6 20.54 4.52 8.78
CA LEU A 6 21.80 4.25 9.47
C LEU A 6 22.92 3.92 8.47
N SER A 7 22.61 3.14 7.43
CA SER A 7 23.57 2.76 6.39
C SER A 7 24.00 3.95 5.54
N VAL A 8 23.07 4.83 5.16
CA VAL A 8 23.39 6.05 4.38
C VAL A 8 24.27 6.97 5.22
N VAL A 9 23.94 7.19 6.49
CA VAL A 9 24.75 8.01 7.40
C VAL A 9 26.15 7.42 7.59
N ALA A 10 26.26 6.08 7.74
CA ALA A 10 27.54 5.40 7.87
C ALA A 10 28.41 5.50 6.60
N ILE A 11 27.79 5.38 5.42
CA ILE A 11 28.48 5.53 4.13
C ILE A 11 29.00 6.96 3.97
N THR A 12 28.21 7.97 4.32
CA THR A 12 28.63 9.38 4.25
C THR A 12 29.80 9.67 5.21
N LEU A 13 29.78 9.12 6.43
CA LEU A 13 30.89 9.21 7.40
C LEU A 13 32.16 8.49 6.94
N SER A 14 31.99 7.36 6.25
CA SER A 14 33.11 6.60 5.67
C SER A 14 33.77 7.37 4.53
N ILE A 15 32.98 7.93 3.59
CA ILE A 15 33.47 8.77 2.51
C ILE A 15 34.18 10.01 3.07
N PHE A 16 33.62 10.64 4.11
CA PHE A 16 34.26 11.77 4.79
C PHE A 16 35.64 11.42 5.37
N SER A 17 35.76 10.26 6.02
CA SER A 17 37.04 9.79 6.57
C SER A 17 38.07 9.48 5.47
N ILE A 18 37.63 8.94 4.34
CA ILE A 18 38.48 8.66 3.18
C ILE A 18 38.96 9.95 2.52
N VAL A 19 38.07 10.95 2.36
CA VAL A 19 38.44 12.27 1.83
C VAL A 19 39.47 12.94 2.74
N LEU A 20 39.24 12.98 4.06
CA LEU A 20 40.20 13.50 5.02
C LEU A 20 41.55 12.75 5.00
N TYR A 21 41.53 11.44 4.72
CA TYR A 21 42.74 10.62 4.60
C TYR A 21 43.56 10.92 3.33
N PHE A 22 42.90 11.15 2.20
CA PHE A 22 43.59 11.51 0.94
C PHE A 22 44.09 12.96 0.93
N PHE A 23 43.49 13.86 1.72
CA PHE A 23 44.02 15.19 2.01
C PHE A 23 45.17 15.15 3.03
N LYS A 24 46.18 14.30 2.79
CA LYS A 24 47.51 14.48 3.39
C LYS A 24 48.12 15.74 2.77
N PHE A 25 47.78 16.90 3.33
CA PHE A 25 48.31 18.20 2.94
C PHE A 25 49.84 18.20 3.13
N SER A 26 50.58 18.06 2.03
CA SER A 26 51.91 18.67 1.95
C SER A 26 51.68 20.19 2.01
N PRO A 27 52.35 20.95 2.90
CA PRO A 27 52.00 22.34 3.19
C PRO A 27 52.46 23.23 2.03
N ILE A 28 51.64 23.33 1.00
CA ILE A 28 51.78 24.35 -0.04
C ILE A 28 50.59 25.30 0.11
N GLY A 29 50.73 26.21 1.08
CA GLY A 29 50.06 27.52 1.12
C GLY A 29 48.56 27.58 0.90
N VAL A 30 47.76 26.77 1.61
CA VAL A 30 46.31 27.00 1.69
C VAL A 30 46.00 27.73 3.01
N ASP A 31 45.53 28.96 2.91
CA ASP A 31 45.13 29.77 4.06
C ASP A 31 43.93 29.12 4.79
N ALA A 32 43.79 29.34 6.10
CA ALA A 32 42.78 28.70 6.95
C ALA A 32 41.35 28.92 6.43
N ILE A 33 41.12 30.05 5.76
CA ILE A 33 39.85 30.42 5.14
C ILE A 33 39.50 29.49 3.95
N GLY A 34 40.51 29.09 3.15
CA GLY A 34 40.32 28.17 2.03
C GLY A 34 39.96 26.74 2.47
N TYR A 35 40.46 26.33 3.64
CA TYR A 35 40.09 25.03 4.22
C TYR A 35 38.62 24.99 4.67
N ILE A 36 38.17 26.06 5.34
CA ILE A 36 36.79 26.20 5.80
C ILE A 36 35.82 26.25 4.60
N SER A 37 36.20 26.92 3.50
CA SER A 37 35.35 27.00 2.32
C SER A 37 35.15 25.64 1.64
N VAL A 38 36.21 24.84 1.49
CA VAL A 38 36.12 23.49 0.90
C VAL A 38 35.21 22.57 1.73
N ILE A 39 35.34 22.61 3.06
CA ILE A 39 34.47 21.85 3.96
C ILE A 39 33.03 22.34 3.84
N ALA A 40 32.79 23.65 3.83
CA ALA A 40 31.46 24.22 3.72
C ALA A 40 30.78 23.84 2.40
N THR A 41 31.50 23.88 1.27
CA THR A 41 30.98 23.43 -0.03
C THR A 41 30.64 21.94 -0.02
N PHE A 42 31.49 21.10 0.57
CA PHE A 42 31.24 19.66 0.66
C PHE A 42 30.00 19.33 1.51
N ILE A 43 29.82 20.04 2.63
CA ILE A 43 28.61 19.91 3.47
C ILE A 43 27.38 20.35 2.69
N ALA A 44 27.43 21.49 2.00
CA ALA A 44 26.30 21.99 1.22
C ALA A 44 25.86 21.01 0.12
N VAL A 45 26.82 20.43 -0.62
CA VAL A 45 26.55 19.42 -1.65
C VAL A 45 25.96 18.14 -1.03
N SER A 46 26.53 17.69 0.09
CA SER A 46 26.06 16.48 0.80
C SER A 46 24.62 16.63 1.31
N VAL A 47 24.29 17.78 1.91
CA VAL A 47 22.94 18.08 2.40
C VAL A 47 21.95 18.15 1.24
N THR A 48 22.33 18.80 0.13
CA THR A 48 21.46 18.91 -1.05
C THR A 48 21.14 17.54 -1.65
N LEU A 49 22.14 16.65 -1.75
CA LEU A 49 21.96 15.26 -2.19
C LEU A 49 21.05 14.47 -1.24
N ALA A 50 21.24 14.63 0.07
CA ALA A 50 20.41 13.95 1.07
C ALA A 50 18.94 14.37 0.98
N ILE A 51 18.66 15.67 0.83
CA ILE A 51 17.29 16.19 0.65
C ILE A 51 16.70 15.68 -0.68
N GLY A 52 17.47 15.74 -1.77
CA GLY A 52 17.03 15.22 -3.07
C GLY A 52 16.66 13.74 -3.03
N PHE A 53 17.45 12.92 -2.33
CA PHE A 53 17.16 11.50 -2.14
C PHE A 53 15.88 11.28 -1.32
N GLN A 54 15.67 12.04 -0.24
CA GLN A 54 14.45 11.97 0.56
C GLN A 54 13.19 12.32 -0.26
N ILE A 55 13.28 13.37 -1.11
CA ILE A 55 12.18 13.77 -2.00
C ILE A 55 11.88 12.66 -3.01
N TYR A 56 12.91 12.13 -3.68
CA TYR A 56 12.74 11.04 -4.63
C TYR A 56 12.07 9.83 -4.01
N GLN A 57 12.53 9.41 -2.83
CA GLN A 57 11.95 8.27 -2.13
C GLN A 57 10.50 8.54 -1.68
N SER A 58 10.19 9.76 -1.26
CA SER A 58 8.81 10.16 -0.94
C SER A 58 7.89 10.10 -2.16
N ILE A 59 8.37 10.45 -3.36
CA ILE A 59 7.59 10.36 -4.60
C ILE A 59 7.35 8.89 -4.97
N VAL A 60 8.39 8.06 -4.92
CA VAL A 60 8.25 6.61 -5.20
C VAL A 60 7.27 5.97 -4.24
N LEU A 61 7.40 6.24 -2.94
CA LEU A 61 6.53 5.69 -1.91
C LEU A 61 5.08 6.18 -2.07
N LYS A 62 4.89 7.44 -2.47
CA LYS A 62 3.56 7.97 -2.81
C LYS A 62 2.95 7.21 -3.99
N ASN A 63 3.70 7.00 -5.07
CA ASN A 63 3.20 6.25 -6.24
C ASN A 63 2.85 4.80 -5.88
N GLU A 64 3.66 4.14 -5.05
CA GLU A 64 3.36 2.80 -4.55
C GLU A 64 2.09 2.78 -3.71
N VAL A 65 1.91 3.77 -2.82
CA VAL A 65 0.69 3.92 -2.00
C VAL A 65 -0.54 4.18 -2.87
N ASP A 66 -0.43 5.03 -3.89
CA ASP A 66 -1.53 5.33 -4.81
C ASP A 66 -1.92 4.09 -5.62
N CYS A 67 -0.94 3.32 -6.12
CA CYS A 67 -1.19 2.04 -6.79
C CYS A 67 -1.84 1.01 -5.84
N LEU A 68 -1.39 0.96 -4.59
CA LEU A 68 -1.96 0.06 -3.60
C LEU A 68 -3.41 0.44 -3.27
N LYS A 69 -3.69 1.75 -3.18
CA LYS A 69 -5.04 2.27 -2.93
C LYS A 69 -6.01 1.93 -4.06
N GLU A 70 -5.54 2.00 -5.31
CA GLU A 70 -6.32 1.56 -6.47
C GLU A 70 -6.63 0.06 -6.39
N LYS A 71 -5.64 -0.78 -6.10
CA LYS A 71 -5.85 -2.23 -5.92
C LYS A 71 -6.82 -2.55 -4.78
N VAL A 72 -6.76 -1.81 -3.67
CA VAL A 72 -7.71 -1.98 -2.56
C VAL A 72 -9.12 -1.64 -2.99
N LYS A 73 -9.30 -0.58 -3.78
CA LYS A 73 -10.60 -0.22 -4.35
C LYS A 73 -11.16 -1.32 -5.25
N ASP A 74 -10.31 -1.92 -6.09
CA ASP A 74 -10.72 -3.06 -6.92
C ASP A 74 -11.13 -4.26 -6.07
N ILE A 75 -10.40 -4.56 -4.99
CA ILE A 75 -10.75 -5.63 -4.05
C ILE A 75 -12.11 -5.38 -3.39
N ASP A 76 -12.37 -4.14 -2.95
CA ASP A 76 -13.67 -3.80 -2.35
C ASP A 76 -14.80 -3.95 -3.37
N ASN A 77 -14.59 -3.53 -4.62
CA ASN A 77 -15.56 -3.74 -5.69
C ASN A 77 -15.81 -5.24 -5.93
N PHE A 78 -14.76 -6.05 -6.03
CA PHE A 78 -14.88 -7.50 -6.18
C PHE A 78 -15.60 -8.15 -5.00
N LYS A 79 -15.37 -7.67 -3.78
CA LYS A 79 -16.05 -8.15 -2.58
C LYS A 79 -17.55 -7.90 -2.64
N VAL A 80 -17.97 -6.71 -3.09
CA VAL A 80 -19.38 -6.37 -3.29
C VAL A 80 -20.00 -7.26 -4.37
N GLU A 81 -19.32 -7.44 -5.51
CA GLU A 81 -19.81 -8.34 -6.57
C GLU A 81 -19.94 -9.80 -6.10
N LEU A 82 -18.95 -10.30 -5.36
CA LEU A 82 -18.99 -11.65 -4.79
C LEU A 82 -20.12 -11.81 -3.77
N ASN A 83 -20.37 -10.79 -2.93
CA ASN A 83 -21.48 -10.82 -1.98
C ASN A 83 -22.82 -10.95 -2.73
N LYS A 84 -23.02 -10.14 -3.77
CA LYS A 84 -24.21 -10.19 -4.61
C LYS A 84 -24.40 -11.53 -5.31
N ILE A 85 -23.32 -12.13 -5.82
CA ILE A 85 -23.37 -13.47 -6.41
C ILE A 85 -23.73 -14.51 -5.35
N GLY A 86 -23.15 -14.41 -4.16
CA GLY A 86 -23.45 -15.27 -3.01
C GLY A 86 -24.93 -15.21 -2.61
N LEU A 87 -25.49 -14.00 -2.46
CA LEU A 87 -26.90 -13.79 -2.14
C LEU A 87 -27.82 -14.38 -3.20
N ARG A 88 -27.52 -14.17 -4.49
CA ARG A 88 -28.30 -14.77 -5.60
C ARG A 88 -28.22 -16.30 -5.61
N ALA A 89 -27.04 -16.86 -5.32
CA ALA A 89 -26.87 -18.30 -5.22
C ALA A 89 -27.71 -18.86 -4.06
N SER A 90 -27.67 -18.23 -2.88
CA SER A 90 -28.49 -18.58 -1.73
C SER A 90 -29.99 -18.50 -2.05
N ALA A 91 -30.43 -17.44 -2.73
CA ALA A 91 -31.83 -17.31 -3.16
C ALA A 91 -32.27 -18.47 -4.06
N ASN A 92 -31.44 -18.85 -5.05
CA ASN A 92 -31.73 -19.96 -5.95
C ASN A 92 -31.75 -21.31 -5.23
N ILE A 93 -30.82 -21.54 -4.30
CA ILE A 93 -30.76 -22.76 -3.48
C ILE A 93 -32.02 -22.87 -2.62
N SER A 94 -32.41 -21.79 -1.93
CA SER A 94 -33.63 -21.76 -1.12
C SER A 94 -34.87 -22.00 -1.98
N TYR A 95 -34.96 -21.39 -3.17
CA TYR A 95 -36.07 -21.65 -4.09
C TYR A 95 -36.18 -23.13 -4.47
N LEU A 96 -35.06 -23.75 -4.88
CA LEU A 96 -35.00 -25.17 -5.23
C LEU A 96 -35.35 -26.07 -4.04
N ALA A 97 -34.86 -25.75 -2.84
CA ALA A 97 -35.21 -26.45 -1.61
C ALA A 97 -36.71 -26.37 -1.33
N GLY A 98 -37.33 -25.20 -1.55
CA GLY A 98 -38.77 -25.00 -1.44
C GLY A 98 -39.57 -25.84 -2.42
N VAL A 99 -39.20 -25.85 -3.70
CA VAL A 99 -39.84 -26.70 -4.73
C VAL A 99 -39.71 -28.18 -4.37
N THR A 100 -38.53 -28.61 -3.89
CA THR A 100 -38.28 -29.99 -3.48
C THR A 100 -39.13 -30.38 -2.27
N ALA A 101 -39.21 -29.51 -1.25
CA ALA A 101 -40.05 -29.73 -0.07
C ALA A 101 -41.54 -29.82 -0.42
N ALA A 102 -42.01 -28.97 -1.35
CA ALA A 102 -43.38 -29.04 -1.87
C ALA A 102 -43.64 -30.36 -2.59
N SER A 103 -42.70 -30.82 -3.43
CA SER A 103 -42.81 -32.12 -4.12
C SER A 103 -42.90 -33.31 -3.16
N ASN A 104 -42.30 -33.18 -1.97
CA ASN A 104 -42.32 -34.17 -0.91
C ASN A 104 -43.49 -34.00 0.08
N ASN A 105 -44.50 -33.16 -0.24
CA ASN A 105 -45.65 -32.85 0.62
C ASN A 105 -45.30 -32.22 1.98
N VAL A 106 -44.11 -31.62 2.12
CA VAL A 106 -43.69 -30.92 3.34
C VAL A 106 -43.95 -29.41 3.19
N ASN A 107 -45.24 -29.04 3.16
CA ASN A 107 -45.70 -27.70 2.77
C ASN A 107 -45.20 -26.57 3.69
N TYR A 108 -45.07 -26.81 4.98
CA TYR A 108 -44.54 -25.82 5.92
C TYR A 108 -43.08 -25.44 5.58
N LEU A 109 -42.26 -26.45 5.32
CA LEU A 109 -40.84 -26.27 4.99
C LEU A 109 -40.68 -25.63 3.61
N ALA A 110 -41.55 -26.00 2.66
CA ALA A 110 -41.60 -25.37 1.35
C ALA A 110 -41.86 -23.87 1.42
N PHE A 111 -42.80 -23.45 2.27
CA PHE A 111 -43.11 -22.04 2.49
C PHE A 111 -41.95 -21.28 3.13
N GLN A 112 -41.27 -21.88 4.14
CA GLN A 112 -40.09 -21.27 4.76
C GLN A 112 -38.98 -21.01 3.74
N TYR A 113 -38.63 -22.01 2.94
CA TYR A 113 -37.59 -21.86 1.93
C TYR A 113 -37.95 -20.85 0.83
N GLN A 114 -39.23 -20.69 0.50
CA GLN A 114 -39.67 -19.65 -0.42
C GLN A 114 -39.56 -18.24 0.18
N LEU A 115 -39.83 -18.08 1.47
CA LEU A 115 -39.58 -16.82 2.18
C LEU A 115 -38.09 -16.48 2.24
N ASP A 116 -37.24 -17.47 2.53
CA ASP A 116 -35.78 -17.27 2.56
C ASP A 116 -35.26 -16.86 1.17
N ALA A 117 -35.78 -17.47 0.10
CA ALA A 117 -35.43 -17.09 -1.27
C ALA A 117 -35.82 -15.65 -1.61
N LEU A 118 -36.97 -15.17 -1.14
CA LEU A 118 -37.40 -13.78 -1.29
C LEU A 118 -36.51 -12.83 -0.50
N PHE A 119 -36.17 -13.19 0.74
CA PHE A 119 -35.30 -12.40 1.60
C PHE A 119 -33.93 -12.15 0.95
N PHE A 120 -33.26 -13.22 0.51
CA PHE A 120 -31.95 -13.09 -0.15
C PHE A 120 -32.00 -12.30 -1.46
N ASN A 121 -33.11 -12.37 -2.20
CA ASN A 121 -33.29 -11.57 -3.42
C ASN A 121 -33.46 -10.08 -3.11
N MET A 122 -34.20 -9.72 -2.05
CA MET A 122 -34.35 -8.32 -1.62
C MET A 122 -33.00 -7.75 -1.14
N GLU A 123 -32.25 -8.53 -0.36
CA GLU A 123 -30.93 -8.12 0.13
C GLU A 123 -29.92 -7.91 -1.01
N ALA A 124 -30.01 -8.70 -2.08
CA ALA A 124 -29.17 -8.53 -3.28
C ALA A 124 -29.54 -7.30 -4.14
N GLU A 125 -30.72 -6.70 -3.93
CA GLU A 125 -31.19 -5.51 -4.63
C GLU A 125 -30.94 -4.20 -3.86
N ASP A 126 -30.97 -4.24 -2.54
CA ASP A 126 -30.76 -3.05 -1.67
C ASP A 126 -29.30 -2.53 -1.67
N GLU A 127 -28.31 -3.36 -2.03
CA GLU A 127 -26.89 -2.95 -2.15
C GLU A 127 -26.58 -2.00 -3.34
N LYS A 128 -27.60 -1.39 -3.97
CA LYS A 128 -27.45 -0.43 -5.09
C LYS A 128 -27.18 1.03 -4.68
N CYS A 129 -27.07 1.34 -3.40
CA CYS A 129 -26.84 2.71 -2.89
C CYS A 129 -25.36 3.04 -2.69
#